data_AF-A0A3B8RT60-F1
#
_entry.id   AF-A0A3B8RT60-F1
#
_cell.length_a   1.000
_cell.length_b   1.000
_cell.length_c   1.000
_cell.angle_alpha   90.00
_cell.angle_beta   90.00
_cell.angle_gamma   90.00
#
_symmetry.space_group_name_H-M   'P 1'
#
loop_
_entity.id
_entity.type
_entity.pdbx_description
1 polymer ?
#
loop_
_entity_poly.entity_id
_entity_poly.type
_entity_poly.pdbx_seq_one_letter_code
_entity_poly.pdbx_strand_id
1 'polypeptide(L)'
;VVGFTSGIALLIFSTQIKDFFGLQMEKVPSEFHEKWLAYFESFSTMNFNVVGIALLAMLIMIFWPKITHKIPGSLIAIIVTTLIVMIFKLPVDTIGSKFGEIPSNLPAPSSFEINIG
;
A
#
# COMPACT_ATOMS: atom_id res chain seq x y z
N VAL A 1 26.47 3.51 6.09
CA VAL A 1 25.39 2.51 5.83
C VAL A 1 24.11 2.87 6.59
N VAL A 2 24.15 3.06 7.93
CA VAL A 2 22.95 3.38 8.73
C VAL A 2 22.13 4.55 8.15
N GLY A 3 22.75 5.67 7.79
CA GLY A 3 22.04 6.81 7.20
C GLY A 3 21.35 6.51 5.85
N PHE A 4 21.95 5.67 5.01
CA PHE A 4 21.35 5.27 3.73
C PHE A 4 20.15 4.33 3.94
N THR A 5 20.30 3.31 4.81
CA THR A 5 19.21 2.39 5.13
C THR A 5 18.04 3.12 5.82
N SER A 6 18.32 4.02 6.76
CA SER A 6 17.29 4.85 7.40
C SER A 6 16.63 5.80 6.41
N GLY A 7 17.40 6.36 5.46
CA GLY A 7 16.86 7.18 4.38
C GLY A 7 15.88 6.40 3.49
N ILE A 8 16.22 5.18 3.07
CA ILE A 8 15.32 4.31 2.31
C ILE A 8 14.08 3.97 3.13
N ALA A 9 14.23 3.62 4.41
CA ALA A 9 13.10 3.32 5.28
C ALA A 9 12.13 4.51 5.39
N LEU A 10 12.65 5.73 5.50
CA LEU A 10 11.85 6.96 5.53
C LEU A 10 11.12 7.20 4.20
N LEU A 11 11.78 6.94 3.07
CA LEU A 11 11.17 7.06 1.74
C LEU A 11 10.03 6.06 1.56
N ILE A 12 10.24 4.79 1.91
CA ILE A 12 9.20 3.75 1.86
C ILE A 12 8.04 4.12 2.80
N PHE A 13 8.33 4.55 4.03
CA PHE A 13 7.28 4.99 4.96
C PHE A 13 6.45 6.13 4.35
N SER A 14 7.10 7.13 3.75
CA SER A 14 6.45 8.27 3.13
C SER A 14 5.58 7.88 1.93
N THR A 15 5.94 6.86 1.14
CA THR A 15 5.08 6.38 0.04
C THR A 15 3.80 5.73 0.54
N GLN A 16 3.81 5.12 1.74
CA GLN A 16 2.64 4.44 2.28
C GLN A 16 1.59 5.38 2.89
N ILE A 17 1.92 6.64 3.16
CA ILE A 17 1.02 7.60 3.83
C ILE A 17 -0.30 7.76 3.08
N LYS A 18 -0.27 7.91 1.74
CA LYS A 18 -1.48 8.01 0.92
C LYS A 18 -2.42 6.82 1.15
N ASP A 19 -1.90 5.61 1.05
CA ASP A 19 -2.71 4.40 1.13
C ASP A 19 -3.15 4.10 2.56
N PHE A 20 -2.31 4.42 3.56
CA PHE A 20 -2.65 4.23 4.97
C PHE A 20 -3.83 5.10 5.41
N PHE A 21 -3.87 6.35 4.94
CA PHE A 21 -4.97 7.29 5.23
C PHE A 21 -6.10 7.25 4.19
N GLY A 22 -5.93 6.51 3.09
CA GLY A 22 -6.88 6.47 1.99
C GLY A 22 -7.11 7.84 1.33
N LEU A 23 -6.05 8.64 1.19
CA LEU A 23 -6.14 9.99 0.63
C LEU A 23 -6.47 9.94 -0.86
N GLN A 24 -7.41 10.79 -1.29
CA GLN A 24 -7.81 10.90 -2.68
C GLN A 24 -6.86 11.84 -3.42
N MET A 25 -5.83 11.27 -4.04
CA MET A 25 -4.81 12.00 -4.79
C MET A 25 -4.58 11.32 -6.14
N GLU A 26 -4.74 12.02 -7.25
CA GLU A 26 -4.47 11.43 -8.58
C GLU A 26 -2.98 11.13 -8.77
N LYS A 27 -2.12 12.07 -8.38
CA LYS A 27 -0.66 11.96 -8.47
C LYS A 27 -0.02 12.38 -7.16
N VAL A 28 0.81 11.51 -6.61
CA VAL A 28 1.68 11.85 -5.48
C VAL A 28 2.99 12.36 -6.08
N PRO A 29 3.46 13.57 -5.74
CA PRO A 29 4.74 14.09 -6.21
C PRO A 29 5.91 13.13 -5.93
N SER A 30 6.90 13.11 -6.81
CA SER A 30 8.08 12.25 -6.66
C SER A 30 8.99 12.74 -5.53
N GLU A 31 9.18 14.06 -5.46
CA GLU A 31 10.06 14.71 -4.48
C GLU A 31 9.49 14.64 -3.07
N PHE A 32 10.37 14.35 -2.09
CA PHE A 32 9.96 14.09 -0.71
C PHE A 32 9.21 15.28 -0.09
N HIS A 33 9.71 16.50 -0.26
CA HIS A 33 9.10 17.69 0.34
C HIS A 33 7.72 18.00 -0.26
N GLU A 34 7.62 18.03 -1.59
CA GLU A 34 6.37 18.28 -2.30
C GLU A 34 5.31 17.22 -1.99
N LYS A 35 5.74 15.96 -1.83
CA LYS A 35 4.88 14.84 -1.42
C LYS A 35 4.22 15.09 -0.07
N TRP A 36 4.98 15.53 0.93
CA TRP A 36 4.43 15.82 2.25
C TRP A 36 3.48 17.02 2.23
N LEU A 37 3.80 18.08 1.48
CA LEU A 37 2.87 19.22 1.29
C LEU A 37 1.55 18.74 0.68
N ALA A 38 1.60 17.93 -0.38
CA ALA A 38 0.41 17.39 -1.03
C ALA A 38 -0.42 16.49 -0.08
N TYR A 39 0.22 15.74 0.83
CA TYR A 39 -0.48 14.98 1.86
C TYR A 39 -1.23 15.88 2.85
N PHE A 40 -0.64 17.00 3.27
CA PHE A 40 -1.31 17.94 4.17
C PHE A 40 -2.50 18.62 3.50
N GLU A 41 -2.38 19.02 2.23
CA GLU A 41 -3.47 19.59 1.45
C GLU A 41 -4.63 18.60 1.26
N SER A 42 -4.28 17.33 0.99
CA SER A 42 -5.27 16.27 0.75
C SER A 42 -5.77 15.60 2.02
N PHE A 43 -5.30 15.99 3.21
CA PHE A 43 -5.60 15.31 4.47
C PHE A 43 -7.10 15.32 4.80
N SER A 44 -7.84 16.33 4.33
CA SER A 44 -9.30 16.41 4.46
C SER A 44 -10.05 15.29 3.73
N THR A 45 -9.43 14.62 2.76
CA THR A 45 -10.01 13.53 1.96
C THR A 45 -9.82 12.14 2.58
N MET A 46 -9.33 12.09 3.83
CA MET A 46 -9.06 10.84 4.53
C MET A 46 -10.30 9.92 4.62
N ASN A 47 -10.09 8.63 4.35
CA ASN A 47 -11.13 7.62 4.46
C ASN A 47 -10.96 6.80 5.75
N PHE A 48 -11.85 7.02 6.72
CA PHE A 48 -11.80 6.34 8.02
C PHE A 48 -11.91 4.81 7.93
N ASN A 49 -12.61 4.27 6.92
CA ASN A 49 -12.68 2.82 6.73
C ASN A 49 -11.31 2.26 6.31
N VAL A 50 -10.60 2.97 5.42
CA VAL A 50 -9.25 2.59 5.01
C VAL A 50 -8.29 2.67 6.19
N VAL A 51 -8.33 3.76 6.97
CA VAL A 51 -7.51 3.92 8.18
C VAL A 51 -7.75 2.79 9.18
N GLY A 52 -9.01 2.42 9.42
CA GLY A 52 -9.36 1.32 10.33
C GLY A 52 -8.79 -0.02 9.86
N ILE A 53 -8.91 -0.32 8.57
CA ILE A 53 -8.35 -1.54 7.97
C ILE A 53 -6.81 -1.52 8.00
N ALA A 54 -6.18 -0.38 7.71
CA ALA A 54 -4.73 -0.22 7.72
C ALA A 54 -4.16 -0.37 9.15
N LEU A 55 -4.81 0.22 10.15
CA LEU A 55 -4.48 0.03 11.56
C LEU A 55 -4.64 -1.42 11.98
N LEU A 56 -5.74 -2.07 11.60
CA LEU A 56 -5.96 -3.48 11.90
C LEU A 56 -4.85 -4.36 11.30
N ALA A 57 -4.52 -4.15 10.03
CA ALA A 57 -3.42 -4.86 9.36
C ALA A 57 -2.08 -4.65 10.08
N MET A 58 -1.78 -3.41 10.47
CA MET A 58 -0.56 -3.07 11.22
C MET A 58 -0.52 -3.78 12.58
N LEU A 59 -1.63 -3.77 13.33
CA LEU A 59 -1.72 -4.46 14.62
C LEU A 59 -1.51 -5.96 14.45
N ILE A 60 -2.13 -6.58 13.43
CA ILE A 60 -1.90 -8.00 13.13
C ILE A 60 -0.40 -8.24 12.85
N MET A 61 0.23 -7.45 11.99
CA MET A 61 1.66 -7.63 11.67
C MET A 61 2.58 -7.49 12.89
N ILE A 62 2.26 -6.57 13.82
CA ILE A 62 3.05 -6.35 15.05
C ILE A 62 2.85 -7.47 16.07
N PHE A 63 1.61 -7.92 16.28
CA PHE A 63 1.28 -8.88 17.34
C PHE A 63 1.34 -10.35 16.89
N TRP A 64 1.20 -10.64 15.60
CA TRP A 64 1.21 -12.01 15.08
C TRP A 64 2.48 -12.81 15.39
N PRO A 65 3.70 -12.23 15.34
CA PRO A 65 4.92 -12.95 15.72
C PRO A 65 4.88 -13.49 17.16
N LYS A 66 4.08 -12.89 18.06
CA LYS A 66 3.90 -13.39 19.43
C LYS A 66 3.11 -14.71 19.49
N ILE A 67 2.36 -15.05 18.45
CA ILE A 67 1.60 -16.29 18.33
C ILE A 67 2.43 -17.36 17.61
N THR A 68 2.99 -17.00 16.46
CA THR A 68 3.83 -17.92 15.66
C THR A 68 4.79 -17.16 14.76
N HIS A 69 6.00 -17.70 14.61
CA HIS A 69 7.01 -17.20 13.67
C HIS A 69 7.00 -17.98 12.33
N LYS A 70 6.19 -19.04 12.22
CA LYS A 70 6.14 -19.87 11.00
C LYS A 70 5.39 -19.20 9.86
N ILE A 71 4.38 -18.39 10.17
CA ILE A 71 3.53 -17.74 9.19
C ILE A 71 3.77 -16.22 9.28
N PRO A 72 4.11 -15.54 8.17
CA PRO A 72 4.27 -14.09 8.16
C PRO A 72 2.99 -13.38 8.58
N GLY A 73 3.10 -12.39 9.48
CA GLY A 73 1.94 -11.60 9.93
C GLY A 73 1.24 -10.84 8.79
N SER A 74 1.98 -10.47 7.74
CA SER A 74 1.43 -9.82 6.53
C SER A 74 0.44 -10.71 5.77
N LEU A 75 0.71 -12.01 5.67
CA LEU A 75 -0.19 -12.96 5.01
C LEU A 75 -1.53 -13.04 5.76
N ILE A 76 -1.45 -13.12 7.08
CA ILE A 76 -2.64 -13.17 7.93
C ILE A 76 -3.39 -11.85 7.90
N ALA A 77 -2.69 -10.72 7.93
CA ALA A 77 -3.29 -9.41 7.79
C ALA A 77 -4.10 -9.31 6.49
N ILE A 78 -3.54 -9.71 5.34
CA ILE A 78 -4.23 -9.71 4.05
C ILE A 78 -5.49 -10.58 4.09
N ILE A 79 -5.41 -11.81 4.61
CA ILE A 79 -6.57 -12.72 4.67
C ILE A 79 -7.68 -12.12 5.54
N VAL A 80 -7.34 -11.67 6.75
CA VAL A 80 -8.31 -11.15 7.72
C VAL A 80 -8.96 -9.87 7.22
N THR A 81 -8.19 -8.90 6.73
CA THR A 81 -8.74 -7.64 6.24
C THR A 81 -9.58 -7.83 4.98
N THR A 82 -9.18 -8.72 4.07
CA THR A 82 -9.97 -9.06 2.88
C THR A 82 -11.33 -9.63 3.26
N LEU A 83 -11.37 -10.59 4.21
CA LEU A 83 -12.62 -11.16 4.70
C LEU A 83 -13.52 -10.11 5.35
N ILE A 84 -12.96 -9.23 6.18
CA ILE A 84 -13.72 -8.14 6.82
C ILE A 84 -14.32 -7.21 5.77
N VAL A 85 -13.51 -6.74 4.81
CA VAL A 85 -13.98 -5.85 3.75
C VAL A 85 -15.07 -6.51 2.92
N MET A 86 -14.92 -7.79 2.59
CA MET A 86 -15.88 -8.55 1.79
C MET A 86 -17.21 -8.78 2.53
N ILE A 87 -17.16 -9.16 3.81
CA ILE A 87 -18.35 -9.46 4.62
C ILE A 87 -19.12 -8.18 4.96
N PHE A 88 -18.41 -7.13 5.38
CA PHE A 88 -19.02 -5.86 5.79
C PHE A 88 -19.25 -4.88 4.62
N LYS A 89 -18.81 -5.24 3.40
CA LYS A 89 -18.91 -4.41 2.18
C LYS A 89 -18.38 -3.00 2.40
N LEU A 90 -17.24 -2.88 3.07
CA LEU A 90 -16.64 -1.58 3.39
C LEU A 90 -16.22 -0.86 2.09
N PRO A 91 -16.44 0.47 1.98
CA PRO A 91 -16.06 1.25 0.81
C PRO A 91 -14.56 1.56 0.84
N VAL A 92 -13.76 0.51 0.67
CA VAL A 92 -12.30 0.59 0.56
C VAL A 92 -11.89 0.02 -0.78
N ASP A 93 -10.82 0.60 -1.32
CA ASP A 93 -10.21 0.12 -2.54
C ASP A 93 -9.62 -1.28 -2.33
N THR A 94 -9.98 -2.20 -3.22
CA THR A 94 -9.49 -3.58 -3.24
C THR A 94 -8.42 -3.72 -4.32
N ILE A 95 -7.67 -4.84 -4.30
CA ILE A 95 -6.70 -5.15 -5.35
C ILE A 95 -7.38 -5.13 -6.74
N GLY A 96 -8.57 -5.73 -6.85
CA GLY A 96 -9.31 -5.75 -8.12
C GLY A 96 -9.78 -4.37 -8.57
N SER A 97 -10.18 -3.48 -7.65
CA SER A 97 -10.60 -2.13 -8.04
C SER A 97 -9.42 -1.20 -8.35
N LYS A 98 -8.27 -1.39 -7.69
CA LYS A 98 -7.07 -0.56 -7.92
C LYS A 98 -6.27 -0.96 -9.15
N PHE A 99 -6.09 -2.25 -9.37
CA PHE A 99 -5.17 -2.77 -10.40
C PHE A 99 -5.90 -3.38 -11.59
N GLY A 100 -7.24 -3.46 -11.54
CA GLY A 100 -8.06 -4.07 -12.59
C GLY A 100 -7.96 -5.60 -12.58
N GLU A 101 -8.27 -6.19 -13.72
CA GLU A 101 -8.16 -7.64 -13.90
C GLU A 101 -6.69 -8.05 -14.07
N ILE A 102 -6.25 -9.02 -13.26
CA ILE A 102 -4.92 -9.60 -13.41
C ILE A 102 -5.00 -10.62 -14.56
N PRO A 103 -4.25 -10.42 -15.67
CA PRO A 103 -4.29 -11.35 -16.79
C PRO A 103 -3.88 -12.75 -16.33
N SER A 104 -4.71 -13.74 -16.65
CA SER A 104 -4.46 -15.14 -16.29
C SER A 104 -3.54 -15.86 -17.28
N ASN A 105 -3.10 -15.17 -18.34
CA ASN A 105 -2.16 -15.66 -19.34
C ASN A 105 -0.75 -15.11 -19.10
N LEU A 106 0.26 -15.91 -19.44
CA LEU A 106 1.64 -15.42 -19.46
C LEU A 106 1.78 -14.32 -20.54
N PRO A 107 2.41 -13.18 -20.21
CA PRO A 107 2.70 -12.18 -21.23
C PRO A 107 3.65 -12.78 -22.27
N ALA A 108 3.39 -12.48 -23.54
CA ALA A 108 4.31 -12.85 -24.61
C ALA A 108 5.68 -12.18 -24.37
N PRO A 109 6.80 -12.82 -24.74
CA PRO A 109 8.11 -12.19 -24.66
C PRO A 109 8.12 -10.87 -25.43
N SER A 110 8.40 -9.76 -24.75
CA SER A 110 8.61 -8.46 -25.39
C SER A 110 10.07 -8.33 -25.81
N SER A 111 10.33 -8.01 -27.08
CA SER A 111 11.67 -7.59 -27.53
C SER A 111 12.02 -6.22 -26.94
N PHE A 112 13.27 -6.03 -26.53
CA PHE A 112 13.79 -4.70 -26.23
C PHE A 112 13.93 -3.92 -27.54
N GLU A 113 13.14 -2.87 -27.73
CA GLU A 113 13.38 -1.92 -28.82
C GLU A 113 14.59 -1.06 -28.45
N ILE A 114 15.76 -1.42 -28.98
CA ILE A 114 16.95 -0.56 -28.90
C ILE A 114 16.77 0.53 -29.96
N ASN A 115 16.25 1.68 -29.54
CA ASN A 115 16.15 2.86 -30.38
C ASN A 115 17.56 3.47 -30.54
N ILE A 116 18.28 3.03 -31.57
CA ILE A 116 19.53 3.64 -32.01
C ILE A 116 19.11 4.68 -33.04
N GLY A 117 19.00 5.94 -32.60
CA GLY A 117 18.58 7.06 -33.44
C GLY A 117 19.37 7.19 -34.74
#